data_AF-A0A535K1X1-F1
#
_entry.id   AF-A0A535K1X1-F1
#
_cell.length_a   1.000
_cell.length_b   1.000
_cell.length_c   1.000
_cell.angle_alpha   90.00
_cell.angle_beta   90.00
_cell.angle_gamma   90.00
#
_symmetry.space_group_name_H-M   'P 1'
#
loop_
_entity.id
_entity.type
_entity.pdbx_description
1 polymer ?
#
loop_
_entity_poly.entity_id
_entity_poly.type
_entity_poly.pdbx_seq_one_letter_code
_entity_poly.pdbx_strand_id
1 'polypeptide(L)'
;TFVPVSGRVDRSVTSVQVNNIPVSVNPDGTWTARYYLPAGPQSFRVVARNSAGGTVEETRNVVVAYTAAVVNVFVNGGDAWILATVDGTDVQGTGRVYHPGETAVFTGKEVRIKSGNAANTQVIYNGQLIASLGRQGEVVERVFVAQ
;
A
#
# COMPACT_ATOMS: atom_id res chain seq x y z
N THR A 1 -1.55 -0.49 3.06
CA THR A 1 -1.13 -0.79 4.45
C THR A 1 -1.70 0.26 5.39
N PHE A 2 -2.00 -0.11 6.65
CA PHE A 2 -2.47 0.82 7.70
C PHE A 2 -1.44 0.90 8.83
N VAL A 3 -1.46 1.99 9.59
CA VAL A 3 -0.67 2.17 10.81
C VAL A 3 -1.56 1.82 12.01
N PRO A 4 -1.26 0.77 12.79
CA PRO A 4 -1.92 0.54 14.06
C PRO A 4 -1.41 1.56 15.10
N VAL A 5 -2.32 2.25 15.75
CA VAL A 5 -2.02 3.09 16.92
C VAL A 5 -2.76 2.47 18.09
N SER A 6 -2.03 2.10 19.13
CA SER A 6 -2.58 1.48 20.32
C SER A 6 -2.01 2.12 21.57
N GLY A 7 -2.72 1.93 22.67
CA GLY A 7 -2.28 2.42 23.96
C GLY A 7 -3.07 1.82 25.10
N ARG A 8 -2.75 2.30 26.30
CA ARG A 8 -3.43 1.96 27.54
C ARG A 8 -3.70 3.23 28.33
N VAL A 9 -4.84 3.27 28.98
CA VAL A 9 -5.23 4.33 29.91
C VAL A 9 -5.67 3.74 31.24
N ASP A 10 -5.62 4.56 32.30
CA ASP A 10 -6.17 4.18 33.60
C ASP A 10 -7.70 4.15 33.59
N ARG A 11 -8.28 3.42 34.55
CA ARG A 11 -9.75 3.25 34.67
C ARG A 11 -10.51 4.56 34.91
N SER A 12 -9.83 5.62 35.34
CA SER A 12 -10.45 6.94 35.54
C SER A 12 -10.67 7.70 34.23
N VAL A 13 -10.05 7.27 33.13
CA VAL A 13 -10.22 7.89 31.81
C VAL A 13 -11.58 7.52 31.24
N THR A 14 -12.33 8.54 30.85
CA THR A 14 -13.68 8.42 30.30
C THR A 14 -13.74 8.64 28.80
N SER A 15 -12.71 9.27 28.22
CA SER A 15 -12.58 9.39 26.77
C SER A 15 -11.13 9.45 26.31
N VAL A 16 -10.87 8.87 25.15
CA VAL A 16 -9.60 8.96 24.42
C VAL A 16 -9.91 9.47 23.01
N GLN A 17 -9.10 10.42 22.55
CA GLN A 17 -9.13 10.91 21.18
C GLN A 17 -7.74 10.82 20.57
N VAL A 18 -7.67 10.45 19.31
CA VAL A 18 -6.43 10.48 18.51
C VAL A 18 -6.69 11.36 17.30
N ASN A 19 -5.91 12.42 17.13
CA ASN A 19 -6.12 13.47 16.12
C ASN A 19 -7.56 14.03 16.15
N ASN A 20 -8.08 14.27 17.37
CA ASN A 20 -9.45 14.73 17.66
C ASN A 20 -10.56 13.73 17.29
N ILE A 21 -10.23 12.50 16.89
CA ILE A 21 -11.18 11.43 16.60
C ILE A 21 -11.33 10.54 17.83
N PRO A 22 -12.54 10.32 18.37
CA PRO A 22 -12.76 9.41 19.49
C PRO A 22 -12.33 7.97 19.18
N VAL A 23 -11.69 7.32 20.15
CA VAL A 23 -11.32 5.90 20.09
C VAL A 23 -12.00 5.15 21.23
N SER A 24 -12.57 3.98 20.91
CA SER A 24 -13.16 3.11 21.90
C SER A 24 -12.08 2.51 22.80
N VAL A 25 -12.27 2.62 24.11
CA VAL A 25 -11.41 2.03 25.14
C VAL A 25 -12.09 0.79 25.70
N ASN A 26 -11.35 -0.31 25.77
CA ASN A 26 -11.82 -1.56 26.36
C ASN A 26 -11.93 -1.42 27.89
N PRO A 27 -12.76 -2.26 28.56
CA PRO A 27 -12.88 -2.24 30.03
C PRO A 27 -11.57 -2.46 30.80
N ASP A 28 -10.56 -3.08 30.17
CA ASP A 28 -9.22 -3.29 30.73
C ASP A 28 -8.27 -2.09 30.57
N GLY A 29 -8.76 -1.00 29.95
CA GLY A 29 -8.05 0.24 29.68
C GLY A 29 -7.25 0.24 28.38
N THR A 30 -7.26 -0.85 27.60
CA THR A 30 -6.56 -0.90 26.31
C THR A 30 -7.38 -0.29 25.18
N TRP A 31 -6.72 0.20 24.14
CA TRP A 31 -7.39 0.67 22.93
C TRP A 31 -6.51 0.47 21.70
N THR A 32 -7.15 0.41 20.54
CA THR A 32 -6.49 0.29 19.24
C THR A 32 -7.28 1.02 18.17
N ALA A 33 -6.58 1.67 17.25
CA ALA A 33 -7.12 2.37 16.10
C ALA A 33 -6.22 2.11 14.87
N ARG A 34 -6.80 2.19 13.68
CA ARG A 34 -6.10 1.96 12.40
C ARG A 34 -6.19 3.21 11.55
N TYR A 35 -5.04 3.68 11.06
CA TYR A 35 -4.96 4.87 10.21
C TYR A 35 -4.37 4.53 8.85
N TYR A 36 -5.05 4.96 7.79
CA TYR A 36 -4.55 4.87 6.42
C TYR A 36 -3.89 6.21 6.09
N LEU A 37 -2.56 6.23 6.08
CA LEU A 37 -1.78 7.45 5.94
C LEU A 37 -0.89 7.37 4.69
N PRO A 38 -0.63 8.52 4.02
CA PRO A 38 0.39 8.56 2.99
C PRO A 38 1.78 8.31 3.60
N ALA A 39 2.75 7.95 2.75
CA ALA A 39 4.14 7.92 3.19
C ALA A 39 4.63 9.30 3.59
N GLY A 40 5.66 9.29 4.42
CA GLY A 40 6.31 10.47 4.93
C GLY A 40 6.01 10.71 6.42
N PRO A 41 6.42 11.87 6.94
CA PRO A 41 6.21 12.24 8.33
C PRO A 41 4.72 12.33 8.68
N GLN A 42 4.35 11.71 9.79
CA GLN A 42 3.01 11.73 10.35
C GLN A 42 3.09 12.06 11.85
N SER A 43 2.05 12.72 12.36
CA SER A 43 1.92 13.05 13.77
C SER A 43 0.59 12.54 14.32
N PHE A 44 0.66 11.92 15.49
CA PHE A 44 -0.50 11.49 16.26
C PHE A 44 -0.55 12.25 17.57
N ARG A 45 -1.60 13.04 17.74
CA ARG A 45 -1.94 13.71 18.99
C ARG A 45 -2.99 12.89 19.73
N VAL A 46 -2.61 12.30 20.85
CA VAL A 46 -3.47 11.50 21.72
C VAL A 46 -3.89 12.35 22.92
N VAL A 47 -5.19 12.44 23.18
CA VAL A 47 -5.75 13.15 24.34
C VAL A 47 -6.62 12.20 25.14
N ALA A 48 -6.30 12.03 26.41
CA ALA A 48 -7.13 11.30 27.37
C ALA A 48 -7.77 12.28 28.35
N ARG A 49 -9.05 12.08 28.67
CA ARG A 49 -9.80 12.92 29.63
C ARG A 49 -10.54 12.06 30.64
N ASN A 50 -10.56 12.51 31.90
CA ASN A 50 -11.38 11.91 32.96
C ASN A 50 -12.67 12.71 33.22
N SER A 51 -13.57 12.15 34.03
CA SER A 51 -14.85 12.77 34.39
C SER A 51 -14.70 14.07 35.19
N ALA A 52 -13.59 14.23 35.93
CA ALA A 52 -13.26 15.44 36.67
C ALA A 52 -12.73 16.58 35.77
N GLY A 53 -12.58 16.34 34.46
CA GLY A 53 -12.07 17.33 33.50
C GLY A 53 -10.54 17.38 33.38
N GLY A 54 -9.80 16.54 34.11
CA GLY A 54 -8.37 16.38 33.95
C GLY A 54 -8.03 15.78 32.60
N THR A 55 -6.96 16.29 31.97
CA THR A 55 -6.51 15.86 30.64
C THR A 55 -5.03 15.52 30.64
N VAL A 56 -4.65 14.54 29.83
CA VAL A 56 -3.27 14.23 29.48
C VAL A 56 -3.19 14.21 27.96
N GLU A 57 -2.12 14.79 27.43
CA GLU A 57 -1.85 14.85 26.01
C GLU A 57 -0.48 14.26 25.70
N GLU A 58 -0.41 13.51 24.61
CA GLU A 58 0.82 12.93 24.11
C GLU A 58 0.89 13.08 22.60
N THR A 59 2.04 13.50 22.09
CA THR A 59 2.30 13.57 20.65
C THR A 59 3.35 12.56 20.25
N ARG A 60 3.03 11.74 19.25
CA ARG A 60 3.93 10.75 18.65
C ARG A 60 4.16 11.08 17.19
N ASN A 61 5.42 11.39 16.86
CA ASN A 61 5.86 11.57 15.49
C ASN A 61 6.36 10.23 14.95
N VAL A 62 5.88 9.84 13.77
CA VAL A 62 6.30 8.63 13.08
C VAL A 62 6.59 8.96 11.62
N VAL A 63 7.41 8.15 10.96
CA VAL A 63 7.57 8.21 9.51
C VAL A 63 6.93 6.96 8.92
N VAL A 64 5.89 7.15 8.11
CA VAL A 64 5.30 6.04 7.36
C VAL A 64 6.16 5.80 6.14
N ALA A 65 6.87 4.68 6.14
CA ALA A 65 7.64 4.21 4.99
C ALA A 65 6.97 2.98 4.39
N TYR A 66 7.06 2.85 3.08
CA TYR A 66 6.78 1.60 2.36
C TYR A 66 7.91 1.36 1.36
N THR A 67 8.20 0.09 1.09
CA THR A 67 9.04 -0.30 -0.02
C THR A 67 8.17 -0.34 -1.26
N ALA A 68 8.35 0.61 -2.19
CA ALA A 68 7.53 0.70 -3.39
C ALA A 68 7.50 -0.64 -4.13
N ALA A 69 6.36 -0.96 -4.75
CA ALA A 69 6.29 -2.07 -5.69
C ALA A 69 7.07 -1.66 -6.94
N VAL A 70 8.22 -2.29 -7.18
CA VAL A 70 9.02 -2.11 -8.39
C VAL A 70 8.80 -3.33 -9.27
N VAL A 71 8.18 -3.10 -10.42
CA VAL A 71 7.81 -4.14 -11.38
C VAL A 71 8.57 -3.89 -12.68
N ASN A 72 9.57 -4.73 -12.94
CA ASN A 72 10.26 -4.76 -14.22
C ASN A 72 9.54 -5.76 -15.12
N VAL A 73 9.06 -5.28 -16.26
CA VAL A 73 8.40 -6.07 -17.29
C VAL A 73 9.37 -6.22 -18.45
N PHE A 74 9.48 -7.44 -18.98
CA PHE A 74 10.21 -7.71 -20.21
C PHE A 74 9.40 -8.66 -21.08
N VAL A 75 9.48 -8.46 -22.39
CA VAL A 75 8.77 -9.28 -23.37
C VAL A 75 9.74 -10.21 -24.07
N ASN A 76 9.41 -11.50 -24.11
CA ASN A 76 10.22 -12.53 -24.76
C ASN A 76 9.32 -13.60 -25.38
N GLY A 77 9.80 -14.28 -26.43
CA GLY A 77 9.09 -15.37 -27.13
C GLY A 77 8.07 -14.92 -28.17
N GLY A 78 7.69 -13.63 -28.18
CA GLY A 78 6.83 -13.02 -29.18
C GLY A 78 6.15 -11.76 -28.62
N ASP A 79 5.26 -11.16 -29.40
CA ASP A 79 4.55 -9.95 -29.01
C ASP A 79 3.60 -10.19 -27.81
N ALA A 80 3.43 -9.15 -27.00
CA ALA A 80 2.41 -9.09 -25.94
C ALA A 80 1.79 -7.70 -25.89
N TRP A 81 0.47 -7.61 -25.73
CA TRP A 81 -0.19 -6.33 -25.44
C TRP A 81 -0.12 -6.05 -23.95
N ILE A 82 0.34 -4.88 -23.53
CA ILE A 82 0.54 -4.57 -22.10
C ILE A 82 -0.03 -3.20 -21.76
N LEU A 83 -0.91 -3.16 -20.76
CA LEU A 83 -1.38 -1.96 -20.07
C LEU A 83 -0.88 -2.02 -18.62
N ALA A 84 -0.27 -0.92 -18.17
CA ALA A 84 0.11 -0.77 -16.77
C ALA A 84 -0.72 0.35 -16.12
N THR A 85 -1.22 0.08 -14.92
CA THR A 85 -1.88 1.07 -14.07
C THR A 85 -1.05 1.19 -12.78
N VAL A 86 -0.63 2.40 -12.44
CA VAL A 86 0.15 2.71 -11.24
C VAL A 86 -0.68 3.60 -10.33
N ASP A 87 -0.87 3.17 -9.09
CA ASP A 87 -1.65 3.90 -8.08
C ASP A 87 -3.05 4.34 -8.58
N GLY A 88 -3.68 3.48 -9.38
CA GLY A 88 -5.01 3.70 -9.96
C GLY A 88 -5.04 4.55 -11.24
N THR A 89 -3.89 4.97 -11.76
CA THR A 89 -3.79 5.76 -13.00
C THR A 89 -3.05 4.98 -14.09
N ASP A 90 -3.61 4.93 -15.29
CA ASP A 90 -2.95 4.29 -16.42
C ASP A 90 -1.67 5.02 -16.81
N VAL A 91 -0.60 4.27 -17.03
CA VAL A 91 0.71 4.81 -17.38
C VAL A 91 0.72 5.17 -18.87
N GLN A 92 1.02 6.43 -19.16
CA GLN A 92 1.14 6.92 -20.53
C GLN A 92 2.20 6.10 -21.32
N GLY A 93 1.88 5.77 -22.57
CA GLY A 93 2.76 4.95 -23.42
C GLY A 93 2.62 3.44 -23.22
N THR A 94 1.76 3.01 -22.28
CA THR A 94 1.27 1.63 -22.18
C THR A 94 -0.09 1.48 -22.89
N GLY A 95 -0.73 0.31 -22.79
CA GLY A 95 -1.95 -0.01 -23.52
C GLY A 95 -1.70 -0.31 -25.00
N ARG A 96 -0.52 -0.84 -25.32
CA ARG A 96 -0.06 -1.12 -26.68
C ARG A 96 0.60 -2.49 -26.77
N VAL A 97 0.92 -2.91 -27.99
CA VAL A 97 1.78 -4.08 -28.23
C VAL A 97 3.23 -3.72 -27.91
N TYR A 98 3.89 -4.60 -27.17
CA TYR A 98 5.31 -4.61 -26.86
C TYR A 98 5.95 -5.78 -27.61
N HIS A 99 7.11 -5.53 -28.21
CA HIS A 99 7.84 -6.52 -29.00
C HIS A 99 8.92 -7.23 -28.17
N PRO A 100 9.40 -8.42 -28.60
CA PRO A 100 10.50 -9.11 -27.94
C PRO A 100 11.72 -8.22 -27.72
N GLY A 101 12.25 -8.24 -26.50
CA GLY A 101 13.38 -7.41 -26.07
C GLY A 101 12.99 -6.04 -25.50
N GLU A 102 11.75 -5.59 -25.68
CA GLU A 102 11.27 -4.40 -24.97
C GLU A 102 11.14 -4.65 -23.47
N THR A 103 11.50 -3.63 -22.70
CA THR A 103 11.39 -3.62 -21.25
C THR A 103 10.70 -2.36 -20.76
N ALA A 104 10.04 -2.45 -19.60
CA ALA A 104 9.45 -1.32 -18.93
C ALA A 104 9.57 -1.51 -17.41
N VAL A 105 9.71 -0.40 -16.68
CA VAL A 105 9.75 -0.42 -15.21
C VAL A 105 8.62 0.45 -14.69
N PHE A 106 7.84 -0.11 -13.77
CA PHE A 106 6.74 0.58 -13.12
C PHE A 106 6.99 0.59 -11.62
N THR A 107 6.73 1.73 -10.97
CA THR A 107 6.98 1.91 -9.54
C THR A 107 5.83 2.67 -8.89
N GLY A 108 5.26 2.12 -7.82
CA GLY A 108 4.15 2.73 -7.09
C GLY A 108 3.82 2.01 -5.78
N LYS A 109 2.73 2.43 -5.12
CA LYS A 109 2.14 1.67 -4.00
C LYS A 109 1.38 0.45 -4.51
N GLU A 110 0.74 0.58 -5.65
CA GLU A 110 0.12 -0.49 -6.41
C GLU A 110 0.56 -0.38 -7.86
N VAL A 111 1.01 -1.48 -8.44
CA VAL A 111 1.26 -1.63 -9.86
C VAL A 111 0.41 -2.78 -10.36
N ARG A 112 -0.47 -2.50 -11.32
CA ARG A 112 -1.29 -3.49 -12.01
C ARG A 112 -0.80 -3.64 -13.43
N ILE A 113 -0.49 -4.87 -13.83
CA ILE A 113 -0.09 -5.22 -15.19
C ILE A 113 -1.19 -6.07 -15.79
N LYS A 114 -1.84 -5.56 -16.84
CA LYS A 114 -2.74 -6.32 -17.68
C LYS A 114 -2.00 -6.66 -18.97
N SER A 115 -1.86 -7.95 -19.25
CA SER A 115 -1.16 -8.47 -20.42
C SER A 115 -2.06 -9.35 -21.26
N GLY A 116 -2.07 -9.13 -22.57
CA GLY A 116 -2.59 -10.05 -23.57
C GLY A 116 -1.45 -10.83 -24.22
N ASN A 117 -1.64 -12.14 -24.38
CA ASN A 117 -0.58 -13.12 -24.63
C ASN A 117 0.44 -13.20 -23.47
N ALA A 118 -0.10 -13.43 -22.27
CA ALA A 118 0.63 -13.34 -21.01
C ALA A 118 1.81 -14.31 -20.85
N ALA A 119 1.92 -15.38 -21.65
CA ALA A 119 3.12 -16.22 -21.72
C ALA A 119 4.38 -15.44 -22.10
N ASN A 120 4.23 -14.43 -22.95
CA ASN A 120 5.34 -13.63 -23.45
C ASN A 120 5.70 -12.46 -22.54
N THR A 121 4.90 -12.17 -21.50
CA THR A 121 5.18 -11.11 -20.53
C THR A 121 5.80 -11.71 -19.28
N GLN A 122 7.06 -11.42 -19.04
CA GLN A 122 7.76 -11.83 -17.82
C GLN A 122 7.94 -10.64 -16.89
N VAL A 123 7.92 -10.93 -15.58
CA VAL A 123 8.00 -9.90 -14.54
C VAL A 123 9.04 -10.24 -13.49
N ILE A 124 9.84 -9.24 -13.12
CA ILE A 124 10.61 -9.22 -11.87
C ILE A 124 9.95 -8.21 -10.93
N TYR A 125 9.50 -8.69 -9.79
CA TYR A 125 8.86 -7.90 -8.74
C TYR A 125 9.79 -7.80 -7.53
N ASN A 126 10.19 -6.56 -7.16
CA ASN A 126 11.11 -6.29 -6.05
C ASN A 126 12.37 -7.17 -6.08
N GLY A 127 12.94 -7.37 -7.27
CA GLY A 127 14.14 -8.19 -7.48
C GLY A 127 13.89 -9.70 -7.60
N GLN A 128 12.68 -10.19 -7.29
CA GLN A 128 12.31 -11.58 -7.45
C GLN A 128 11.66 -11.84 -8.81
N LEU A 129 12.21 -12.79 -9.57
CA LEU A 129 11.60 -13.25 -10.82
C LEU A 129 10.29 -14.00 -10.54
N ILE A 130 9.19 -13.52 -11.13
CA ILE A 130 7.86 -14.13 -11.05
C ILE A 130 7.52 -14.93 -12.33
N ALA A 131 8.45 -14.99 -13.28
CA ALA A 131 8.33 -15.66 -14.59
C ALA A 131 7.18 -15.09 -15.44
N SER A 132 6.62 -15.89 -16.36
CA SER A 132 5.53 -15.46 -17.25
C SER A 132 4.23 -15.21 -16.48
N LEU A 133 3.49 -14.16 -16.84
CA LEU A 133 2.23 -13.81 -16.17
C LEU A 133 1.10 -14.81 -16.42
N GLY A 134 1.14 -15.55 -17.54
CA GLY A 134 0.10 -16.53 -17.90
C GLY A 134 0.50 -17.42 -19.07
N ARG A 135 -0.49 -17.91 -19.82
CA ARG A 135 -0.33 -18.82 -20.96
C ARG A 135 -0.36 -18.10 -22.30
N GLN A 136 -0.03 -18.82 -23.38
CA GLN A 136 -0.06 -18.28 -24.73
C GLN A 136 -1.47 -17.87 -25.13
N GLY A 137 -1.61 -16.65 -25.66
CA GLY A 137 -2.90 -16.04 -26.03
C GLY A 137 -3.79 -15.61 -24.85
N GLU A 138 -3.42 -15.94 -23.61
CA GLU A 138 -4.20 -15.59 -22.42
C GLU A 138 -4.11 -14.09 -22.12
N VAL A 139 -5.23 -13.51 -21.66
CA VAL A 139 -5.25 -12.17 -21.08
C VAL A 139 -5.26 -12.29 -19.56
N VAL A 140 -4.21 -11.84 -18.90
CA VAL A 140 -4.06 -11.88 -17.43
C VAL A 140 -3.91 -10.48 -16.89
N GLU A 141 -4.50 -10.25 -15.72
CA GLU A 141 -4.22 -9.07 -14.90
C GLU A 141 -3.59 -9.51 -13.58
N ARG A 142 -2.49 -8.85 -13.20
CA ARG A 142 -1.79 -9.13 -11.95
C ARG A 142 -1.46 -7.83 -11.23
N VAL A 143 -1.67 -7.84 -9.91
CA VAL A 143 -1.47 -6.69 -9.02
C VAL A 143 -0.28 -6.94 -8.11
N PHE A 144 0.61 -5.96 -8.03
CA PHE A 144 1.80 -5.94 -7.18
C PHE A 144 1.68 -4.74 -6.23
N VAL A 145 1.91 -4.95 -4.94
CA VAL A 145 1.68 -3.93 -3.90
C VAL A 145 2.92 -3.68 -3.07
N ALA A 146 3.18 -2.42 -2.73
CA ALA A 146 4.29 -2.03 -1.87
C ALA A 146 4.25 -2.79 -0.53
N GLN A 147 5.44 -3.09 0.00
CA GLN A 147 5.64 -3.84 1.25
C GLN A 147 5.97 -2.92 2.42
#